data_AF-A0A8S2FJG1-F1
#
_entry.id   AF-A0A8S2FJG1-F1
#
_cell.length_a   1.000
_cell.length_b   1.000
_cell.length_c   1.000
_cell.angle_alpha   90.00
_cell.angle_beta   90.00
_cell.angle_gamma   90.00
#
_symmetry.space_group_name_H-M   'P 1'
#
loop_
_entity.id
_entity.type
_entity.pdbx_description
1 polymer ?
#
loop_
_entity_poly.entity_id
_entity_poly.type
_entity_poly.pdbx_seq_one_letter_code
_entity_poly.pdbx_strand_id
1 'polypeptide(L)'
;NQRRNTLIDKLIQLSKIFFQYIIWLNCLRNIKPKIIVNYTLNNDKFFPVYSNTSKWDNFIPSMSLPNIFKTGNLNKNIDLLIGTVKDEGIILFKKSI
;
A
#
# COMPACT_ATOMS: atom_id res chain seq x y z
N ASN A 1 -36.27 -12.22 12.19
CA ASN A 1 -35.61 -13.25 11.35
C ASN A 1 -34.77 -12.69 10.19
N GLN A 2 -35.20 -11.69 9.42
CA GLN A 2 -34.39 -11.14 8.30
C GLN A 2 -33.04 -10.49 8.69
N ARG A 3 -32.94 -9.75 9.82
CA ARG A 3 -31.67 -9.11 10.25
C ARG A 3 -30.57 -10.09 10.73
N ARG A 4 -30.94 -11.32 11.12
CA ARG A 4 -29.97 -12.35 11.57
C ARG A 4 -29.26 -12.99 10.37
N ASN A 5 -29.99 -13.17 9.26
CA ASN A 5 -29.45 -13.76 8.03
C ASN A 5 -28.40 -12.85 7.39
N THR A 6 -28.63 -11.53 7.34
CA THR A 6 -27.68 -10.58 6.74
C THR A 6 -26.36 -10.45 7.51
N LEU A 7 -26.37 -10.72 8.82
CA LEU A 7 -25.18 -10.66 9.66
C LEU A 7 -24.33 -11.94 9.52
N ILE A 8 -25.00 -13.10 9.42
CA ILE A 8 -24.36 -14.38 9.11
C ILE A 8 -23.75 -14.36 7.71
N ASP A 9 -24.46 -13.83 6.71
CA ASP A 9 -23.94 -13.71 5.34
C ASP A 9 -22.69 -12.83 5.27
N LYS A 10 -22.67 -11.71 6.00
CA LYS A 10 -21.47 -10.85 6.14
C LYS A 10 -20.32 -11.58 6.82
N LEU A 11 -20.58 -12.36 7.86
CA LEU A 11 -19.53 -13.15 8.54
C LEU A 11 -18.94 -14.24 7.62
N ILE A 12 -19.78 -14.89 6.82
CA ILE A 12 -19.33 -15.88 5.81
C ILE A 12 -18.51 -15.20 4.71
N GLN A 13 -18.91 -14.01 4.27
CA GLN A 13 -18.14 -13.26 3.27
C GLN A 13 -16.78 -12.82 3.83
N LEU A 14 -16.75 -12.32 5.07
CA LEU A 14 -15.52 -11.92 5.74
C LEU A 14 -14.58 -13.12 5.97
N SER A 15 -15.11 -14.28 6.36
CA SER A 15 -14.30 -15.48 6.56
C SER A 15 -13.69 -15.98 5.24
N LYS A 16 -14.43 -15.91 4.12
CA LYS A 16 -13.89 -16.22 2.79
C LYS A 16 -12.76 -15.29 2.37
N ILE A 17 -12.93 -13.97 2.58
CA ILE A 17 -11.89 -12.98 2.27
C ILE A 17 -10.64 -13.22 3.12
N PHE A 18 -10.82 -13.48 4.41
CA PHE A 18 -9.72 -13.74 5.33
C PHE A 18 -8.97 -15.04 4.97
N PHE A 19 -9.70 -16.10 4.64
CA PHE A 19 -9.11 -17.37 4.24
C PHE A 19 -8.34 -17.25 2.92
N GLN A 20 -8.91 -16.53 1.95
CA GLN A 20 -8.25 -16.23 0.68
C GLN A 20 -6.94 -15.45 0.90
N TYR A 21 -6.96 -14.48 1.83
CA TYR A 21 -5.77 -13.70 2.19
C TYR A 21 -4.66 -14.58 2.79
N ILE A 22 -5.00 -15.50 3.71
CA ILE A 22 -4.01 -16.41 4.30
C ILE A 22 -3.39 -17.34 3.24
N ILE A 23 -4.23 -17.92 2.38
CA ILE A 23 -3.74 -18.80 1.29
C ILE A 23 -2.80 -18.02 0.37
N TRP A 24 -3.20 -16.80 0.00
CA TRP A 24 -2.40 -15.96 -0.88
C TRP A 24 -1.05 -15.62 -0.27
N LEU A 25 -1.01 -15.23 1.01
CA LEU A 25 0.23 -14.95 1.73
C LEU A 25 1.14 -16.18 1.81
N ASN A 26 0.58 -17.34 2.14
CA ASN A 26 1.36 -18.57 2.22
C ASN A 26 1.92 -18.97 0.85
N CYS A 27 1.16 -18.78 -0.22
CA CYS A 27 1.64 -18.98 -1.58
C CYS A 27 2.82 -18.05 -1.89
N LEU A 28 2.67 -16.74 -1.66
CA LEU A 28 3.72 -15.75 -1.93
C LEU A 28 5.00 -16.01 -1.15
N ARG A 29 4.91 -16.47 0.11
CA ARG A 29 6.07 -16.81 0.95
C ARG A 29 6.94 -17.93 0.37
N ASN A 30 6.35 -18.83 -0.42
CA ASN A 30 7.06 -19.97 -1.00
C ASN A 30 7.67 -19.68 -2.38
N ILE A 31 7.36 -18.52 -2.97
CA ILE A 31 7.89 -18.12 -4.27
C ILE A 31 9.27 -17.48 -4.09
N LYS A 32 10.22 -17.81 -4.96
CA LYS A 32 11.55 -17.19 -4.95
C LYS A 32 11.42 -15.66 -5.16
N PRO A 33 12.04 -14.82 -4.32
CA PRO A 33 11.90 -13.36 -4.41
C PRO A 33 12.20 -12.78 -5.80
N LYS A 34 13.19 -13.32 -6.51
CA LYS A 34 13.53 -12.90 -7.89
C LYS A 34 12.34 -12.99 -8.85
N ILE A 35 11.48 -13.99 -8.69
CA ILE A 35 10.31 -14.17 -9.54
C ILE A 35 9.29 -13.05 -9.27
N ILE A 36 9.05 -12.75 -7.99
CA ILE A 36 8.14 -11.68 -7.57
C ILE A 36 8.64 -10.32 -8.10
N VAL A 37 9.93 -10.02 -7.93
CA VAL A 37 10.53 -8.78 -8.43
C VAL A 37 10.46 -8.68 -9.96
N ASN A 38 10.75 -9.77 -10.67
CA ASN A 38 10.64 -9.76 -12.14
C ASN A 38 9.20 -9.56 -12.61
N TYR A 39 8.23 -10.14 -11.90
CA TYR A 39 6.82 -9.94 -12.21
C TYR A 39 6.41 -8.47 -11.99
N THR A 40 6.83 -7.85 -10.88
CA THR A 40 6.45 -6.47 -10.54
C THR A 40 7.13 -5.42 -11.41
N LEU A 41 8.34 -5.69 -11.90
CA LEU A 41 8.99 -4.80 -12.86
C LEU A 41 8.20 -4.65 -14.17
N ASN A 42 7.46 -5.68 -14.57
CA ASN A 42 6.80 -5.76 -15.88
C ASN A 42 5.28 -5.57 -15.84
N ASN A 43 4.62 -5.95 -14.74
CA ASN A 43 3.14 -6.01 -14.69
C ASN A 43 2.54 -5.05 -13.66
N ASP A 44 3.06 -5.06 -12.43
CA ASP A 44 2.45 -4.35 -11.31
C ASP A 44 3.48 -3.64 -10.44
N LYS A 45 3.23 -2.38 -10.11
CA LYS A 45 4.13 -1.59 -9.26
C LYS A 45 3.60 -1.55 -7.82
N PHE A 46 4.49 -1.73 -6.86
CA PHE A 46 4.18 -1.47 -5.46
C PHE A 46 4.29 0.02 -5.16
N PHE A 47 3.36 0.52 -4.36
CA PHE A 47 3.34 1.89 -3.87
C PHE A 47 3.15 1.89 -2.36
N PRO A 48 3.58 2.95 -1.67
CA PRO A 48 3.23 3.12 -0.26
C PRO A 48 1.70 3.19 -0.10
N VAL A 49 1.17 2.52 0.93
CA VAL A 49 -0.27 2.44 1.18
C VAL A 49 -0.58 3.07 2.53
N TYR A 50 -1.64 3.88 2.58
CA TYR A 50 -2.22 4.37 3.82
C TYR A 50 -2.84 3.22 4.59
N SER A 51 -2.41 3.00 5.83
CA SER A 51 -2.96 1.96 6.68
C SER A 51 -3.86 2.56 7.76
N ASN A 52 -5.10 2.09 7.81
CA ASN A 52 -6.06 2.44 8.87
C ASN A 52 -6.09 1.42 10.01
N THR A 53 -5.18 0.44 9.98
CA THR A 53 -5.25 -0.69 10.91
C THR A 53 -4.38 -0.44 12.14
N SER A 54 -4.97 -0.43 13.33
CA SER A 54 -4.26 -0.36 14.61
C SER A 54 -3.36 -1.58 14.92
N LYS A 55 -3.33 -2.57 14.01
CA LYS A 55 -2.65 -3.86 14.19
C LYS A 55 -1.25 -3.93 13.56
N TRP A 56 -0.86 -2.92 12.80
CA TRP A 56 0.44 -2.85 12.14
C TRP A 56 1.13 -1.56 12.58
N ASP A 57 2.45 -1.57 12.61
CA ASP A 57 3.24 -0.34 12.77
C ASP A 57 2.91 0.55 11.57
N ASN A 58 1.97 1.48 11.76
CA ASN A 58 1.41 2.32 10.71
C ASN A 58 2.46 3.33 10.25
N PHE A 59 3.36 2.89 9.38
CA PHE A 59 4.44 3.72 8.83
C PHE A 59 3.89 4.95 8.12
N ILE A 60 2.81 4.78 7.33
CA ILE A 60 2.04 5.88 6.78
C ILE A 60 0.68 5.90 7.46
N PRO A 61 0.39 6.93 8.28
CA PRO A 61 -0.91 7.03 8.93
C PRO A 61 -2.02 7.17 7.89
N SER A 62 -3.23 6.77 8.24
CA SER A 62 -4.47 6.86 7.45
C SER A 62 -4.87 8.27 6.97
N MET A 63 -4.04 9.26 7.27
CA MET A 63 -4.27 10.67 6.99
C MET A 63 -3.65 11.02 5.64
N SER A 64 -4.30 11.90 4.86
CA SER A 64 -3.73 12.37 3.60
C SER A 64 -2.40 13.11 3.84
N LEU A 65 -1.44 12.96 2.92
CA LEU A 65 -0.12 13.62 2.98
C LEU A 65 -0.18 15.12 3.35
N PRO A 66 -1.06 15.95 2.75
CA PRO A 66 -1.15 17.37 3.11
C PRO A 66 -1.54 17.61 4.57
N ASN A 67 -2.34 16.72 5.16
CA ASN A 67 -2.78 16.84 6.54
C ASN A 67 -1.70 16.33 7.51
N ILE A 68 -0.93 15.30 7.14
CA ILE A 68 0.19 14.82 7.97
C ILE A 68 1.21 15.93 8.21
N PHE A 69 1.52 16.75 7.20
CA PHE A 69 2.45 17.88 7.39
C PHE A 69 1.90 19.00 8.28
N LYS A 70 0.57 19.14 8.37
CA LYS A 70 -0.08 20.19 9.18
C LYS A 70 -0.30 19.75 10.62
N THR A 71 -0.81 18.54 10.82
CA THR A 71 -1.33 18.05 12.10
C THR A 71 -0.67 16.77 12.59
N GLY A 72 0.19 16.15 11.76
CA GLY A 72 0.92 14.95 12.13
C GLY A 72 2.01 15.23 13.17
N ASN A 73 2.35 14.19 13.93
CA ASN A 73 3.44 14.20 14.90
C ASN A 73 4.80 14.00 14.20
N LEU A 74 5.15 14.89 13.29
CA LEU A 74 6.44 14.88 12.60
C LEU A 74 7.49 15.65 13.41
N ASN A 75 8.73 15.18 13.37
CA ASN A 75 9.85 15.96 13.90
C ASN A 75 10.05 17.21 13.03
N LYS A 76 9.88 18.39 13.64
CA LYS A 76 10.02 19.68 12.98
C LYS A 76 11.45 20.23 13.01
N ASN A 77 12.34 19.60 13.77
CA ASN A 77 13.73 20.00 13.95
C ASN A 77 14.63 19.21 13.00
N ILE A 78 14.25 19.14 11.73
CA ILE A 78 15.01 18.50 10.67
C ILE A 78 15.16 19.54 9.57
N ASP A 79 16.40 19.92 9.28
CA ASP A 79 16.69 20.77 8.14
C ASP A 79 16.46 19.98 6.85
N LEU A 80 15.55 20.47 6.02
CA LEU A 80 15.17 19.84 4.75
C LEU A 80 15.55 20.74 3.59
N LEU A 81 16.38 20.22 2.69
CA LEU A 81 16.61 20.81 1.38
C LEU A 81 15.85 20.01 0.33
N ILE A 82 14.84 20.63 -0.27
CA ILE A 82 14.05 20.04 -1.36
C ILE A 82 14.31 20.87 -2.61
N GLY A 83 14.73 20.22 -3.69
CA GLY A 83 14.98 20.85 -4.97
C GLY A 83 14.37 20.02 -6.11
N THR A 84 14.10 20.69 -7.21
CA THR A 84 13.66 20.08 -8.46
C THR A 84 14.56 20.54 -9.61
N VAL A 85 14.56 19.81 -10.72
CA VAL A 85 15.25 20.25 -11.95
C VAL A 85 14.25 20.76 -12.98
N LYS A 86 14.68 21.69 -13.84
CA LYS A 86 13.82 22.39 -14.81
C LYS A 86 13.01 21.44 -15.71
N ASP A 87 13.56 20.27 -16.02
CA ASP A 87 12.99 19.30 -16.96
C ASP A 87 12.95 17.86 -16.40
N GLU A 88 12.43 17.64 -15.17
CA GLU A 88 12.35 16.29 -14.56
C GLU A 88 11.68 15.24 -15.46
N GLY A 89 10.68 15.65 -16.24
CA GLY A 89 9.95 14.77 -17.15
C GLY A 89 10.75 14.27 -18.36
N ILE A 90 11.90 14.89 -18.69
CA ILE A 90 12.64 14.54 -19.92
C ILE A 90 13.16 13.10 -19.92
N ILE A 91 13.42 12.55 -18.73
CA ILE A 91 13.87 11.16 -18.56
C ILE A 91 12.81 10.13 -18.99
N LEU A 92 11.54 10.52 -18.96
CA LEU A 92 10.42 9.66 -19.37
C LEU A 92 10.28 9.58 -20.90
N PHE A 93 10.74 10.59 -21.63
CA PHE A 93 10.68 10.64 -23.10
C PHE A 93 11.86 9.99 -23.80
N LYS A 94 12.96 9.71 -23.10
CA LYS A 94 14.19 9.15 -23.69
C LYS A 94 14.09 7.66 -24.08
N LYS A 95 12.91 7.04 -23.92
CA LYS A 95 12.68 5.60 -24.11
C LYS A 95 11.89 5.25 -25.39
N SER A 96 11.58 6.23 -26.24
CA SER A 96 10.72 6.06 -27.43
C SER A 96 11.40 6.43 -28.76
N ILE A 97 12.69 6.11 -28.91
CA ILE A 97 13.42 6.16 -30.21
C ILE A 97 14.15 4.82 -30.38
#